data_AF-H4F6F0-F1
#
_entry.id   AF-H4F6F0-F1
#
_cell.length_a   1.000
_cell.length_b   1.000
_cell.length_c   1.000
_cell.angle_alpha   90.00
_cell.angle_beta   90.00
_cell.angle_gamma   90.00
#
_symmetry.space_group_name_H-M   'P 1'
#
loop_
_entity.id
_entity.type
_entity.pdbx_description
1 polymer ?
#
loop_
_entity_poly.entity_id
_entity_poly.type
_entity_poly.pdbx_seq_one_letter_code
_entity_poly.pdbx_strand_id
1 'polypeptide(L)'
;MQLDISLRLRVHLLMQAVTAAKLPGLIDLTPGIRSLQIHYDGTTLARSRLLGLLKEIEAGLPPAQAVTVPSRTVYLPLSWNDPQAELAMRKYQELVRPNAPWCPSNIEFIRRINGLADEQAVKDTIFNASYLVMGLGDVYLGAPVATPLDPRHRLVTTKYNPARTWTPENAVGIGGAYMCIYGMEGPGGYQLFGRTIQVWNTWRQTPVFHKEKPWLLDFFDQIRFFPVSHEELTEARAAFPHGGYPLRIEEGEFSYAAYEAELAANAASIGAFKQKQQAAFETERLRWKEQGLDSFIVNEGVGPGLGGDIPEGCFGVESAVPGNIWKVLVEQGQTVASGDTLAIIESMKMEINVTAHAAGTVRDLRAGPGRNVKAGDVLVVLEEI
;
A
#
# COMPACT_ATOMS: atom_id res chain seq x y z
N MET A 1 21.05 -7.01 1.58
CA MET A 1 20.87 -6.36 0.26
C MET A 1 20.67 -4.88 0.51
N GLN A 2 21.58 -4.02 0.03
CA GLN A 2 21.57 -2.58 0.33
C GLN A 2 20.78 -1.81 -0.75
N LEU A 3 19.96 -0.84 -0.32
CA LEU A 3 19.35 0.15 -1.21
C LEU A 3 20.44 1.09 -1.74
N ASP A 4 20.50 1.25 -3.05
CA ASP A 4 21.49 2.07 -3.75
C ASP A 4 20.81 2.99 -4.76
N ILE A 5 20.87 4.30 -4.50
CA ILE A 5 20.26 5.33 -5.36
C ILE A 5 21.03 5.48 -6.68
N SER A 6 22.32 5.16 -6.71
CA SER A 6 23.13 5.21 -7.94
C SER A 6 22.60 4.24 -8.99
N LEU A 7 22.16 3.04 -8.58
CA LEU A 7 21.54 2.05 -9.48
C LEU A 7 20.24 2.58 -10.07
N ARG A 8 19.43 3.29 -9.29
CA ARG A 8 18.19 3.89 -9.82
C ARG A 8 18.46 4.99 -10.82
N LEU A 9 19.47 5.84 -10.57
CA LEU A 9 19.92 6.85 -11.53
C LEU A 9 20.43 6.20 -12.80
N ARG A 10 21.23 5.12 -12.70
CA ARG A 10 21.67 4.34 -13.87
C ARG A 10 20.50 3.82 -14.68
N VAL A 11 19.48 3.25 -14.04
CA VAL A 11 18.24 2.84 -14.72
C VAL A 11 17.54 4.01 -15.42
N HIS A 12 17.52 5.19 -14.80
CA HIS A 12 16.93 6.39 -15.42
C HIS A 12 17.69 6.81 -16.68
N LEU A 13 19.02 6.91 -16.59
CA LEU A 13 19.86 7.27 -17.71
C LEU A 13 19.74 6.26 -18.85
N LEU A 14 19.74 4.96 -18.53
CA LEU A 14 19.55 3.91 -19.53
C LEU A 14 18.19 4.04 -20.21
N MET A 15 17.11 4.24 -19.43
CA MET A 15 15.77 4.44 -19.98
C MET A 15 15.69 5.65 -20.91
N GLN A 16 16.27 6.79 -20.51
CA GLN A 16 16.32 7.99 -21.35
C GLN A 16 17.13 7.76 -22.63
N ALA A 17 18.30 7.13 -22.52
CA ALA A 17 19.16 6.86 -23.67
C ALA A 17 18.53 5.86 -24.66
N VAL A 18 17.88 4.80 -24.17
CA VAL A 18 17.14 3.84 -25.01
C VAL A 18 15.95 4.51 -25.69
N THR A 19 15.23 5.39 -24.97
CA THR A 19 14.13 6.19 -25.55
C THR A 19 14.65 7.10 -26.66
N ALA A 20 15.76 7.80 -26.42
CA ALA A 20 16.39 8.70 -27.39
C ALA A 20 16.95 7.96 -28.61
N ALA A 21 17.41 6.72 -28.44
CA ALA A 21 17.93 5.88 -29.52
C ALA A 21 16.85 5.46 -30.54
N LYS A 22 15.56 5.56 -30.17
CA LYS A 22 14.41 5.23 -31.05
C LYS A 22 14.58 3.88 -31.75
N LEU A 23 14.94 2.85 -30.97
CA LEU A 23 15.21 1.51 -31.51
C LEU A 23 13.95 0.96 -32.21
N PRO A 24 14.09 0.37 -33.41
CA PRO A 24 12.95 -0.19 -34.13
C PRO A 24 12.34 -1.35 -33.34
N GLY A 25 11.01 -1.42 -33.30
CA GLY A 25 10.29 -2.45 -32.57
C GLY A 25 10.25 -2.27 -31.05
N LEU A 26 10.79 -1.19 -30.48
CA LEU A 26 10.58 -0.89 -29.05
C LEU A 26 9.11 -0.55 -28.79
N ILE A 27 8.50 -1.22 -27.81
CA ILE A 27 7.08 -1.05 -27.44
C ILE A 27 6.97 -0.16 -26.20
N ASP A 28 7.57 -0.60 -25.09
CA ASP A 28 7.56 0.15 -23.83
C ASP A 28 8.80 -0.11 -22.97
N LEU A 29 9.01 0.79 -22.01
CA LEU A 29 10.06 0.74 -21.02
C LEU A 29 9.45 0.93 -19.64
N THR A 30 9.66 -0.01 -18.73
CA THR A 30 9.15 0.08 -17.36
C THR A 30 10.32 0.04 -16.37
N PRO A 31 10.70 1.19 -15.77
CA PRO A 31 11.77 1.24 -14.79
C PRO A 31 11.29 0.69 -13.44
N GLY A 32 12.06 -0.24 -12.88
CA GLY A 32 12.00 -0.59 -11.46
C GLY A 32 13.03 0.20 -10.64
N ILE A 33 13.19 -0.17 -9.37
CA ILE A 33 14.18 0.47 -8.48
C ILE A 33 15.61 0.31 -8.99
N ARG A 34 15.94 -0.87 -9.55
CA ARG A 34 17.30 -1.25 -9.94
C ARG A 34 17.34 -2.14 -11.19
N SER A 35 16.28 -2.07 -11.98
CA SER A 35 16.10 -2.86 -13.20
C SER A 35 15.31 -2.03 -14.20
N LEU A 36 15.50 -2.31 -15.49
CA LEU A 36 14.68 -1.76 -16.55
C LEU A 36 14.04 -2.94 -17.29
N GLN A 37 12.71 -3.02 -17.29
CA GLN A 37 11.99 -3.92 -18.17
C GLN A 37 11.87 -3.27 -19.55
N ILE A 38 12.17 -4.04 -20.59
CA ILE A 38 12.13 -3.61 -21.99
C ILE A 38 11.18 -4.53 -22.73
N HIS A 39 10.10 -3.96 -23.25
CA HIS A 39 9.15 -4.66 -24.10
C HIS A 39 9.41 -4.27 -25.55
N TYR A 40 9.60 -5.26 -26.42
CA TYR A 40 9.94 -5.04 -27.83
C TYR A 40 9.35 -6.15 -28.71
N ASP A 41 9.11 -5.81 -29.97
CA ASP A 41 8.70 -6.72 -31.03
C ASP A 41 9.92 -7.49 -31.56
N GLY A 42 10.00 -8.77 -31.18
CA GLY A 42 11.06 -9.68 -31.62
C GLY A 42 11.06 -10.00 -33.11
N THR A 43 10.00 -9.69 -33.85
CA THR A 43 9.95 -9.86 -35.31
C THR A 43 10.66 -8.71 -36.03
N THR A 44 10.69 -7.53 -35.42
CA THR A 44 11.36 -6.33 -35.95
C THR A 44 12.80 -6.20 -35.45
N LEU A 45 13.07 -6.56 -34.19
CA LEU A 45 14.38 -6.45 -33.57
C LEU A 45 14.80 -7.76 -32.92
N ALA A 46 15.83 -8.42 -33.45
CA ALA A 46 16.35 -9.65 -32.86
C ALA A 46 16.95 -9.40 -31.45
N ARG A 47 16.70 -10.32 -30.52
CA ARG A 47 17.21 -10.24 -29.13
C ARG A 47 18.71 -9.99 -29.05
N SER A 48 19.51 -10.69 -29.87
CA SER A 48 20.97 -10.53 -29.90
C SER A 48 21.38 -9.11 -30.30
N ARG A 49 20.68 -8.52 -31.28
CA ARG A 49 20.92 -7.14 -31.71
C ARG A 49 20.51 -6.14 -30.62
N LEU A 50 19.36 -6.34 -29.97
CA LEU A 50 18.94 -5.53 -28.82
C LEU A 50 20.00 -5.56 -27.72
N LEU A 51 20.49 -6.74 -27.33
CA LEU A 51 21.53 -6.87 -26.30
C LEU A 51 22.85 -6.19 -26.69
N GLY A 52 23.21 -6.20 -27.98
CA GLY A 52 24.37 -5.46 -28.48
C GLY A 52 24.19 -3.95 -28.35
N LEU A 53 23.05 -3.42 -28.80
CA LEU A 53 22.71 -2.00 -28.70
C LEU A 53 22.66 -1.52 -27.24
N LEU A 54 22.08 -2.32 -26.33
CA LEU A 54 22.04 -1.98 -24.90
C LEU A 54 23.44 -1.93 -24.28
N LYS A 55 24.36 -2.81 -24.69
CA LYS A 55 25.77 -2.75 -24.23
C LYS A 55 26.45 -1.48 -24.72
N GLU A 56 26.23 -1.11 -25.98
CA GLU A 56 26.77 0.12 -26.57
C GLU A 56 26.25 1.37 -25.84
N ILE A 57 24.93 1.43 -25.60
CA ILE A 57 24.28 2.52 -24.86
C ILE A 57 24.83 2.61 -23.43
N GLU A 58 24.84 1.49 -22.69
CA GLU A 58 25.30 1.45 -21.30
C GLU A 58 26.76 1.93 -21.16
N ALA A 59 27.63 1.53 -22.09
CA ALA A 59 29.04 1.94 -22.11
C ALA A 59 29.22 3.45 -22.30
N GLY A 60 28.25 4.14 -22.92
CA GLY A 60 28.25 5.59 -23.12
C GLY A 60 27.66 6.39 -21.96
N LEU A 61 27.07 5.76 -20.94
CA LEU A 61 26.39 6.46 -19.86
C LEU A 61 27.39 7.08 -18.85
N PRO A 62 27.18 8.33 -18.43
CA PRO A 62 28.05 8.98 -17.45
C PRO A 62 28.01 8.28 -16.08
N PRO A 63 29.07 8.40 -15.26
CA PRO A 63 29.05 7.94 -13.87
C PRO A 63 27.94 8.62 -13.07
N ALA A 64 27.41 7.95 -12.05
CA ALA A 64 26.33 8.50 -11.21
C ALA A 64 26.73 9.83 -10.57
N GLN A 65 28.00 10.00 -10.19
CA GLN A 65 28.56 11.24 -9.64
C GLN A 65 28.45 12.44 -10.58
N ALA A 66 28.31 12.24 -11.88
CA ALA A 66 28.12 13.32 -12.85
C ALA A 66 26.64 13.65 -13.09
N VAL A 67 25.72 12.98 -12.38
CA VAL A 67 24.28 13.09 -12.62
C VAL A 67 23.63 14.10 -11.67
N THR A 68 22.95 15.05 -12.28
CA THR A 68 21.96 15.92 -11.64
C THR A 68 20.65 15.79 -12.42
N VAL A 69 19.53 15.63 -11.71
CA VAL A 69 18.19 15.51 -12.31
C VAL A 69 17.23 16.52 -11.69
N PRO A 70 16.20 16.98 -12.42
CA PRO A 70 15.09 17.72 -11.81
C PRO A 70 14.46 16.91 -10.68
N SER A 71 14.16 17.57 -9.57
CA SER A 71 13.64 16.96 -8.35
C SER A 71 12.82 17.99 -7.58
N ARG A 72 11.51 18.00 -7.81
CA ARG A 72 10.62 18.92 -7.10
C ARG A 72 10.42 18.46 -5.67
N THR A 73 10.25 19.38 -4.74
CA THR A 73 9.78 19.06 -3.39
C THR A 73 8.27 19.24 -3.34
N VAL A 74 7.54 18.14 -3.16
CA VAL A 74 6.07 18.11 -3.10
C VAL A 74 5.63 17.94 -1.65
N TYR A 75 4.97 18.97 -1.10
CA TYR A 75 4.52 18.98 0.29
C TYR A 75 3.10 18.44 0.38
N LEU A 76 2.92 17.27 0.98
CA LEU A 76 1.63 16.59 1.08
C LEU A 76 1.07 16.65 2.51
N PRO A 77 -0.22 16.95 2.70
CA PRO A 77 -0.87 16.81 4.00
C PRO A 77 -0.94 15.32 4.39
N LEU A 78 -0.67 15.00 5.65
CA LEU A 78 -0.77 13.64 6.16
C LEU A 78 -1.59 13.63 7.44
N SER A 79 -2.72 12.92 7.41
CA SER A 79 -3.43 12.53 8.64
C SER A 79 -2.72 11.33 9.25
N TRP A 80 -2.11 11.54 10.42
CA TRP A 80 -1.39 10.52 11.19
C TRP A 80 -2.37 9.55 11.84
N ASN A 81 -2.10 8.24 11.71
CA ASN A 81 -2.98 7.17 12.18
C ASN A 81 -4.44 7.37 11.73
N ASP A 82 -4.63 7.71 10.44
CA ASP A 82 -5.95 8.01 9.87
C ASP A 82 -6.96 6.86 10.11
N PRO A 83 -8.22 7.16 10.47
CA PRO A 83 -9.26 6.17 10.75
C PRO A 83 -9.46 5.13 9.62
N GLN A 84 -9.23 5.49 8.36
CA GLN A 84 -9.36 4.54 7.25
C GLN A 84 -8.17 3.57 7.19
N ALA A 85 -6.97 4.01 7.59
CA ALA A 85 -5.84 3.10 7.74
C ALA A 85 -6.06 2.13 8.91
N GLU A 86 -6.62 2.60 10.03
CA GLU A 86 -7.03 1.75 11.15
C GLU A 86 -8.10 0.73 10.76
N LEU A 87 -9.10 1.17 9.99
CA LEU A 87 -10.12 0.27 9.43
C LEU A 87 -9.49 -0.85 8.59
N ALA A 88 -8.47 -0.54 7.78
CA ALA A 88 -7.78 -1.54 6.97
C ALA A 88 -6.99 -2.54 7.82
N MET A 89 -6.35 -2.06 8.90
CA MET A 89 -5.65 -2.92 9.86
C MET A 89 -6.62 -3.85 10.59
N ARG A 90 -7.75 -3.30 11.07
CA ARG A 90 -8.79 -4.06 11.76
C ARG A 90 -9.41 -5.13 10.87
N LYS A 91 -9.84 -4.78 9.66
CA LYS A 91 -10.37 -5.73 8.67
C LYS A 91 -9.39 -6.88 8.43
N TYR A 92 -8.11 -6.56 8.23
CA TYR A 92 -7.09 -7.58 8.01
C TYR A 92 -6.92 -8.51 9.22
N GLN A 93 -6.92 -7.96 10.43
CA GLN A 93 -6.80 -8.76 11.64
C GLN A 93 -8.01 -9.68 11.83
N GLU A 94 -9.22 -9.17 11.62
CA GLU A 94 -10.46 -9.94 11.79
C GLU A 94 -10.62 -11.04 10.73
N LEU A 95 -10.29 -10.75 9.47
CA LEU A 95 -10.66 -11.59 8.33
C LEU A 95 -9.54 -12.47 7.81
N VAL A 96 -8.29 -11.98 7.87
CA VAL A 96 -7.18 -12.58 7.14
C VAL A 96 -6.19 -13.25 8.07
N ARG A 97 -5.72 -12.52 9.09
CA ARG A 97 -4.71 -13.04 10.02
C ARG A 97 -4.85 -12.43 11.42
N PRO A 98 -5.64 -13.06 12.31
CA PRO A 98 -5.86 -12.59 13.69
C PRO A 98 -4.59 -12.45 14.52
N ASN A 99 -3.61 -13.31 14.29
CA ASN A 99 -2.34 -13.34 15.02
C ASN A 99 -1.19 -12.60 14.31
N ALA A 100 -1.49 -11.69 13.38
CA ALA A 100 -0.44 -10.98 12.66
C ALA A 100 0.41 -10.12 13.61
N PRO A 101 1.76 -10.23 13.59
CA PRO A 101 2.61 -9.57 14.58
C PRO A 101 2.66 -8.03 14.43
N TRP A 102 2.17 -7.51 13.30
CA TRP A 102 2.03 -6.08 13.04
C TRP A 102 0.67 -5.50 13.40
N CYS A 103 -0.30 -6.33 13.81
CA CYS A 103 -1.59 -5.90 14.32
C CYS A 103 -1.59 -5.92 15.87
N PRO A 104 -2.42 -5.09 16.54
CA PRO A 104 -3.45 -4.22 15.97
C PRO A 104 -2.92 -2.88 15.40
N SER A 105 -1.68 -2.48 15.72
CA SER A 105 -1.10 -1.20 15.30
C SER A 105 0.19 -1.39 14.50
N ASN A 106 0.12 -1.04 13.21
CA ASN A 106 1.29 -1.00 12.34
C ASN A 106 2.32 0.03 12.80
N ILE A 107 1.89 1.13 13.41
CA ILE A 107 2.77 2.18 13.95
C ILE A 107 3.59 1.62 15.11
N GLU A 108 2.96 0.89 16.03
CA GLU A 108 3.65 0.20 17.11
C GLU A 108 4.60 -0.88 16.57
N PHE A 109 4.20 -1.58 15.51
CA PHE A 109 5.10 -2.50 14.83
C PHE A 109 6.32 -1.80 14.23
N ILE A 110 6.13 -0.69 13.52
CA ILE A 110 7.22 0.13 12.96
C ILE A 110 8.16 0.56 14.08
N ARG A 111 7.63 1.05 15.22
CA ARG A 111 8.43 1.45 16.39
C ARG A 111 9.31 0.30 16.87
N ARG A 112 8.70 -0.85 17.14
CA ARG A 112 9.35 -2.01 17.76
C ARG A 112 10.41 -2.62 16.86
N ILE A 113 10.09 -2.86 15.58
CA ILE A 113 11.04 -3.47 14.63
C ILE A 113 12.23 -2.55 14.29
N ASN A 114 12.10 -1.24 14.53
CA ASN A 114 13.18 -0.26 14.32
C ASN A 114 13.89 0.17 15.61
N GLY A 115 13.47 -0.31 16.78
CA GLY A 115 14.08 0.03 18.06
C GLY A 115 13.92 1.51 18.47
N LEU A 116 12.79 2.11 18.10
CA LEU A 116 12.45 3.49 18.47
C LEU A 116 11.85 3.55 19.89
N ALA A 117 12.06 4.68 20.57
CA ALA A 117 11.70 4.84 21.97
C ALA A 117 10.18 4.75 22.20
N ASP A 118 9.42 5.49 21.39
CA ASP A 118 7.98 5.64 21.49
C ASP A 118 7.37 5.91 20.10
N GLU A 119 6.06 6.04 20.04
CA GLU A 119 5.33 6.38 18.81
C GLU A 119 5.71 7.78 18.29
N GLN A 120 5.99 8.73 19.19
CA GLN A 120 6.37 10.09 18.80
C GLN A 120 7.67 10.09 17.99
N ALA A 121 8.65 9.26 18.35
CA ALA A 121 9.88 9.08 17.57
C ALA A 121 9.60 8.53 16.15
N VAL A 122 8.59 7.67 15.98
CA VAL A 122 8.15 7.20 14.66
C VAL A 122 7.59 8.37 13.85
N LYS A 123 6.68 9.13 14.48
CA LYS A 123 6.04 10.30 13.89
C LYS A 123 7.06 11.34 13.45
N ASP A 124 7.97 11.72 14.33
CA ASP A 124 9.03 12.69 14.05
C ASP A 124 9.93 12.20 12.91
N THR A 125 10.30 10.92 12.89
CA THR A 125 11.10 10.35 11.80
C THR A 125 10.39 10.47 10.45
N ILE A 126 9.08 10.21 10.42
CA ILE A 126 8.27 10.28 9.19
C ILE A 126 8.09 11.72 8.71
N PHE A 127 7.76 12.65 9.60
CA PHE A 127 7.52 14.04 9.23
C PHE A 127 8.81 14.82 8.92
N ASN A 128 9.96 14.41 9.46
CA ASN A 128 11.24 15.04 9.15
C ASN A 128 11.92 14.48 7.89
N ALA A 129 11.41 13.39 7.32
CA ALA A 129 11.98 12.75 6.14
C ALA A 129 11.73 13.54 4.84
N SER A 130 12.70 13.45 3.93
CA SER A 130 12.54 13.80 2.52
C SER A 130 12.56 12.51 1.71
N TYR A 131 11.43 12.12 1.13
CA TYR A 131 11.28 10.84 0.45
C TYR A 131 11.50 10.99 -1.06
N LEU A 132 12.64 10.51 -1.55
CA LEU A 132 12.94 10.49 -2.98
C LEU A 132 12.09 9.45 -3.70
N VAL A 133 11.30 9.87 -4.68
CA VAL A 133 10.46 9.00 -5.52
C VAL A 133 11.36 8.21 -6.46
N MET A 134 11.46 6.91 -6.20
CA MET A 134 12.29 5.97 -6.95
C MET A 134 11.51 5.31 -8.09
N GLY A 135 10.19 5.40 -8.11
CA GLY A 135 9.37 4.76 -9.14
C GLY A 135 7.90 5.09 -8.94
N LEU A 136 7.08 4.76 -9.94
CA LEU A 136 5.64 5.00 -9.95
C LEU A 136 4.91 3.69 -10.29
N GLY A 137 3.70 3.54 -9.80
CA GLY A 137 2.88 2.34 -9.96
C GLY A 137 3.13 1.24 -8.92
N ASP A 138 3.53 1.58 -7.69
CA ASP A 138 3.68 0.63 -6.54
C ASP A 138 2.60 0.88 -5.44
N VAL A 139 1.33 0.50 -5.63
CA VAL A 139 0.76 -0.21 -6.78
C VAL A 139 -0.30 0.63 -7.49
N TYR A 140 -0.27 0.60 -8.83
CA TYR A 140 -1.21 1.28 -9.74
C TYR A 140 -1.16 2.82 -9.73
N LEU A 141 -1.79 3.43 -10.74
CA LEU A 141 -2.19 4.83 -10.81
C LEU A 141 -1.22 5.84 -10.13
N GLY A 142 0.02 5.89 -10.60
CA GLY A 142 1.00 6.88 -10.11
C GLY A 142 1.42 6.73 -8.65
N ALA A 143 1.06 5.62 -7.97
CA ALA A 143 1.49 5.31 -6.62
C ALA A 143 3.03 5.31 -6.54
N PRO A 144 3.65 6.18 -5.73
CA PRO A 144 5.09 6.24 -5.66
C PRO A 144 5.64 5.04 -4.89
N VAL A 145 6.81 4.57 -5.30
CA VAL A 145 7.74 3.90 -4.39
C VAL A 145 8.84 4.90 -4.08
N ALA A 146 8.96 5.29 -2.83
CA ALA A 146 9.89 6.32 -2.39
C ALA A 146 10.74 5.85 -1.21
N THR A 147 11.88 6.51 -0.98
CA THR A 147 12.75 6.21 0.14
C THR A 147 13.30 7.50 0.73
N PRO A 148 13.42 7.62 2.07
CA PRO A 148 14.11 8.74 2.68
C PRO A 148 15.54 8.92 2.15
N LEU A 149 15.91 10.15 1.81
CA LEU A 149 17.28 10.51 1.43
C LEU A 149 18.23 10.21 2.59
N ASP A 150 17.95 10.76 3.79
CA ASP A 150 18.70 10.44 5.00
C ASP A 150 18.47 8.96 5.41
N PRO A 151 19.52 8.11 5.44
CA PRO A 151 19.37 6.72 5.86
C PRO A 151 18.86 6.54 7.29
N ARG A 152 18.99 7.56 8.16
CA ARG A 152 18.47 7.55 9.53
C ARG A 152 16.95 7.69 9.58
N HIS A 153 16.32 8.11 8.49
CA HIS A 153 14.86 8.16 8.38
C HIS A 153 14.26 6.94 7.68
N ARG A 154 15.09 6.01 7.19
CA ARG A 154 14.64 4.78 6.52
C ARG A 154 14.18 3.75 7.53
N LEU A 155 12.97 3.92 8.04
CA LEU A 155 12.31 2.89 8.85
C LEU A 155 12.10 1.64 8.00
N VAL A 156 12.57 0.49 8.49
CA VAL A 156 12.51 -0.78 7.79
C VAL A 156 11.41 -1.64 8.40
N THR A 157 10.52 -2.17 7.56
CA THR A 157 9.46 -3.09 7.97
C THR A 157 9.43 -4.33 7.10
N THR A 158 8.63 -5.33 7.48
CA THR A 158 8.19 -6.36 6.54
C THR A 158 6.95 -5.88 5.79
N LYS A 159 6.71 -6.43 4.60
CA LYS A 159 5.37 -6.42 4.02
C LYS A 159 4.46 -7.38 4.81
N TYR A 160 3.16 -7.17 4.71
CA TYR A 160 2.14 -8.08 5.22
C TYR A 160 2.30 -9.48 4.61
N ASN A 161 1.97 -10.51 5.39
CA ASN A 161 1.93 -11.90 4.96
C ASN A 161 0.70 -12.63 5.54
N PRO A 162 -0.32 -12.96 4.72
CA PRO A 162 -0.49 -12.54 3.32
C PRO A 162 -0.81 -11.03 3.23
N ALA A 163 -0.85 -10.46 2.03
CA ALA A 163 -1.21 -9.05 1.84
C ALA A 163 -2.67 -8.76 2.24
N ARG A 164 -2.99 -7.51 2.57
CA ARG A 164 -4.39 -7.09 2.75
C ARG A 164 -5.15 -7.21 1.44
N THR A 165 -6.41 -7.58 1.55
CA THR A 165 -7.39 -7.59 0.45
C THR A 165 -7.89 -6.18 0.16
N TRP A 166 -7.92 -5.31 1.17
CA TRP A 166 -8.39 -3.93 1.07
C TRP A 166 -7.43 -2.93 1.75
N THR A 167 -7.23 -1.79 1.10
CA THR A 167 -6.45 -0.63 1.55
C THR A 167 -7.14 0.61 0.95
N PRO A 168 -7.43 1.65 1.74
CA PRO A 168 -8.14 2.81 1.23
C PRO A 168 -7.24 3.63 0.31
N GLU A 169 -7.88 4.32 -0.63
CA GLU A 169 -7.22 5.25 -1.53
C GLU A 169 -6.37 6.29 -0.76
N ASN A 170 -5.13 6.44 -1.20
CA ASN A 170 -4.05 7.28 -0.67
C ASN A 170 -3.72 7.05 0.80
N ALA A 171 -3.97 5.86 1.32
CA ALA A 171 -3.21 5.38 2.48
C ALA A 171 -1.71 5.51 2.19
N VAL A 172 -0.94 5.75 3.25
CA VAL A 172 0.50 5.84 3.19
C VAL A 172 1.09 4.75 4.09
N GLY A 173 2.07 4.02 3.59
CA GLY A 173 2.68 2.93 4.33
C GLY A 173 4.13 2.65 4.00
N ILE A 174 4.79 1.88 4.86
CA ILE A 174 6.19 1.44 4.72
C ILE A 174 6.27 -0.06 4.50
N GLY A 175 7.03 -0.51 3.51
CA GLY A 175 7.26 -1.91 3.18
C GLY A 175 8.72 -2.13 2.79
N GLY A 176 9.47 -2.86 3.61
CA GLY A 176 10.93 -2.81 3.51
C GLY A 176 11.42 -1.44 3.94
N ALA A 177 12.38 -0.88 3.21
CA ALA A 177 12.88 0.50 3.42
C ALA A 177 12.14 1.54 2.56
N TYR A 178 11.00 1.17 1.96
CA TYR A 178 10.28 2.01 1.00
C TYR A 178 8.95 2.49 1.57
N MET A 179 8.57 3.70 1.21
CA MET A 179 7.25 4.29 1.44
C MET A 179 6.44 4.24 0.14
N CYS A 180 5.14 3.98 0.25
CA CYS A 180 4.20 4.16 -0.86
C CYS A 180 2.96 4.96 -0.46
N ILE A 181 2.33 5.57 -1.46
CA ILE A 181 0.98 6.16 -1.38
C ILE A 181 0.08 5.37 -2.32
N TYR A 182 -0.96 4.71 -1.81
CA TYR A 182 -1.84 3.88 -2.63
C TYR A 182 -2.65 4.76 -3.59
N GLY A 183 -2.39 4.67 -4.90
CA GLY A 183 -3.03 5.55 -5.91
C GLY A 183 -4.54 5.32 -6.07
N MET A 184 -5.01 4.14 -5.68
CA MET A 184 -6.41 3.74 -5.68
C MET A 184 -6.68 2.84 -4.47
N GLU A 185 -7.97 2.64 -4.17
CA GLU A 185 -8.41 1.59 -3.26
C GLU A 185 -8.09 0.20 -3.84
N GLY A 186 -7.60 -0.72 -3.01
CA GLY A 186 -7.26 -2.07 -3.46
C GLY A 186 -6.37 -2.86 -2.50
N PRO A 187 -5.85 -4.02 -2.93
CA PRO A 187 -4.98 -4.84 -2.09
C PRO A 187 -3.64 -4.15 -1.80
N GLY A 188 -3.05 -4.42 -0.63
CA GLY A 188 -1.85 -3.73 -0.19
C GLY A 188 -1.04 -4.48 0.86
N GLY A 189 0.29 -4.37 0.76
CA GLY A 189 1.23 -5.10 1.60
C GLY A 189 2.03 -4.24 2.57
N TYR A 190 1.95 -2.91 2.50
CA TYR A 190 2.82 -2.03 3.29
C TYR A 190 2.18 -1.73 4.66
N GLN A 191 3.01 -1.52 5.67
CA GLN A 191 2.61 -1.12 7.02
C GLN A 191 2.09 0.31 7.00
N LEU A 192 0.78 0.48 7.20
CA LEU A 192 0.11 1.77 7.12
C LEU A 192 0.40 2.64 8.35
N PHE A 193 0.59 3.94 8.15
CA PHE A 193 0.78 4.90 9.24
C PHE A 193 -0.08 6.17 9.09
N GLY A 194 -0.78 6.34 7.97
CA GLY A 194 -1.62 7.51 7.74
C GLY A 194 -2.25 7.52 6.36
N ARG A 195 -2.81 8.67 6.00
CA ARG A 195 -3.47 8.91 4.71
C ARG A 195 -3.20 10.32 4.21
N THR A 196 -3.16 10.50 2.90
CA THR A 196 -2.92 11.79 2.25
C THR A 196 -3.95 12.07 1.14
N ILE A 197 -3.77 13.15 0.40
CA ILE A 197 -4.56 13.52 -0.78
C ILE A 197 -4.20 12.67 -1.99
N GLN A 198 -4.98 12.82 -3.06
CA GLN A 198 -4.86 12.05 -4.29
C GLN A 198 -3.52 12.26 -4.98
N VAL A 199 -2.88 11.17 -5.42
CA VAL A 199 -1.70 11.23 -6.30
C VAL A 199 -2.05 11.00 -7.77
N TRP A 200 -3.33 10.80 -8.06
CA TRP A 200 -3.85 10.50 -9.39
C TRP A 200 -5.22 11.14 -9.63
N ASN A 201 -5.47 11.61 -10.86
CA ASN A 201 -6.75 12.13 -11.30
C ASN A 201 -6.99 11.84 -12.79
N THR A 202 -7.81 10.81 -13.09
CA THR A 202 -8.13 10.43 -14.48
C THR A 202 -9.01 11.45 -15.18
N TRP A 203 -9.94 12.05 -14.45
CA TRP A 203 -11.15 12.63 -15.04
C TRP A 203 -11.12 14.14 -15.11
N ARG A 204 -10.40 14.80 -14.20
CA ARG A 204 -10.40 16.25 -14.05
C ARG A 204 -9.02 16.82 -14.31
N GLN A 205 -9.01 17.97 -14.96
CA GLN A 205 -7.81 18.78 -15.11
C GLN A 205 -7.79 19.85 -14.03
N THR A 206 -6.62 20.03 -13.42
CA THR A 206 -6.35 21.01 -12.37
C THR A 206 -4.96 21.62 -12.65
N PRO A 207 -4.45 22.56 -11.84
CA PRO A 207 -3.09 23.06 -12.03
C PRO A 207 -1.98 21.99 -11.96
N VAL A 208 -2.25 20.83 -11.35
CA VAL A 208 -1.27 19.75 -11.16
C VAL A 208 -1.65 18.43 -11.85
N PHE A 209 -2.87 18.33 -12.39
CA PHE A 209 -3.34 17.17 -13.14
C PHE A 209 -3.75 17.59 -14.55
N HIS A 210 -3.17 16.93 -15.55
CA HIS A 210 -3.46 17.20 -16.96
C HIS A 210 -3.91 15.91 -17.66
N LYS A 211 -4.58 16.03 -18.80
CA LYS A 211 -5.06 14.86 -19.58
C LYS A 211 -3.92 13.88 -19.93
N GLU A 212 -2.74 14.41 -20.23
CA GLU A 212 -1.55 13.63 -20.59
C GLU A 212 -0.70 13.24 -19.37
N LYS A 213 -1.01 13.82 -18.21
CA LYS A 213 -0.32 13.59 -16.94
C LYS A 213 -1.33 13.52 -15.78
N PRO A 214 -2.09 12.42 -15.67
CA PRO A 214 -3.03 12.21 -14.58
C PRO A 214 -2.35 11.88 -13.24
N TRP A 215 -1.03 11.65 -13.22
CA TRP A 215 -0.25 11.42 -11.99
C TRP A 215 0.39 12.71 -11.47
N LEU A 216 0.44 12.85 -10.14
CA LEU A 216 1.01 14.03 -9.48
C LEU A 216 2.54 14.03 -9.47
N LEU A 217 3.15 12.87 -9.22
CA LEU A 217 4.55 12.73 -8.85
C LEU A 217 5.40 12.23 -10.03
N ASP A 218 6.59 12.76 -10.18
CA ASP A 218 7.58 12.33 -11.17
C ASP A 218 8.72 11.54 -10.51
N PHE A 219 9.55 10.89 -11.35
CA PHE A 219 10.77 10.28 -10.84
C PHE A 219 11.68 11.34 -10.23
N PHE A 220 12.24 11.01 -9.07
CA PHE A 220 13.13 11.86 -8.27
C PHE A 220 12.48 13.09 -7.63
N ASP A 221 11.17 13.25 -7.69
CA ASP A 221 10.50 14.16 -6.75
C ASP A 221 10.83 13.76 -5.30
N GLN A 222 10.81 14.74 -4.41
CA GLN A 222 10.95 14.57 -2.98
C GLN A 222 9.61 14.85 -2.31
N ILE A 223 9.01 13.82 -1.73
CA ILE A 223 7.80 13.99 -0.93
C ILE A 223 8.20 14.42 0.48
N ARG A 224 7.55 15.46 0.99
CA ARG A 224 7.61 15.87 2.39
C ARG A 224 6.20 15.93 2.95
N PHE A 225 5.97 15.34 4.11
CA PHE A 225 4.67 15.41 4.76
C PHE A 225 4.60 16.57 5.74
N PHE A 226 3.41 17.15 5.90
CA PHE A 226 3.08 18.02 7.02
C PHE A 226 1.80 17.52 7.70
N PRO A 227 1.71 17.62 9.04
CA PRO A 227 0.59 17.05 9.78
C PRO A 227 -0.69 17.85 9.55
N VAL A 228 -1.80 17.13 9.38
CA VAL A 228 -3.17 17.66 9.40
C VAL A 228 -4.07 16.73 10.21
N SER A 229 -5.22 17.21 10.67
CA SER A 229 -6.25 16.37 11.27
C SER A 229 -6.96 15.50 10.22
N HIS A 230 -7.74 14.51 10.68
CA HIS A 230 -8.57 13.70 9.78
C HIS A 230 -9.66 14.55 9.10
N GLU A 231 -10.23 15.50 9.82
CA GLU A 231 -11.26 16.42 9.32
C GLU A 231 -10.68 17.34 8.24
N GLU A 232 -9.52 17.97 8.51
CA GLU A 232 -8.80 18.78 7.53
C GLU A 232 -8.44 17.98 6.27
N LEU A 233 -7.99 16.73 6.45
CA LEU A 233 -7.70 15.87 5.31
C LEU A 233 -8.96 15.50 4.53
N THR A 234 -10.09 15.29 5.21
CA THR A 234 -11.37 14.97 4.57
C THR A 234 -11.84 16.11 3.67
N GLU A 235 -11.76 17.35 4.15
CA GLU A 235 -12.04 18.55 3.36
C GLU A 235 -11.07 18.68 2.18
N ALA A 236 -9.77 18.53 2.43
CA ALA A 236 -8.75 18.60 1.39
C ALA A 236 -8.98 17.56 0.28
N ARG A 237 -9.32 16.32 0.65
CA ARG A 237 -9.58 15.22 -0.28
C ARG A 237 -10.85 15.42 -1.10
N ALA A 238 -11.86 16.11 -0.57
CA ALA A 238 -13.06 16.47 -1.31
C ALA A 238 -12.76 17.58 -2.33
N ALA A 239 -11.94 18.57 -1.96
CA ALA A 239 -11.70 19.74 -2.78
C ALA A 239 -10.57 19.56 -3.81
N PHE A 240 -9.49 18.85 -3.47
CA PHE A 240 -8.28 18.72 -4.29
C PHE A 240 -8.50 18.13 -5.70
N PRO A 241 -9.32 17.08 -5.91
CA PRO A 241 -9.61 16.57 -7.26
C PRO A 241 -10.25 17.60 -8.20
N HIS A 242 -10.84 18.66 -7.63
CA HIS A 242 -11.47 19.77 -8.34
C HIS A 242 -10.57 21.02 -8.42
N GLY A 243 -9.31 20.93 -7.99
CA GLY A 243 -8.38 22.05 -7.90
C GLY A 243 -8.56 22.92 -6.66
N GLY A 244 -9.38 22.49 -5.69
CA GLY A 244 -9.76 23.23 -4.50
C GLY A 244 -8.87 23.01 -3.27
N TYR A 245 -7.56 22.81 -3.44
CA TYR A 245 -6.63 22.74 -2.31
C TYR A 245 -5.23 23.16 -2.79
N PRO A 246 -4.60 24.19 -2.18
CA PRO A 246 -3.32 24.69 -2.65
C PRO A 246 -2.20 23.71 -2.29
N LEU A 247 -1.59 23.11 -3.32
CA LEU A 247 -0.44 22.25 -3.15
C LEU A 247 0.85 23.06 -3.28
N ARG A 248 1.70 23.02 -2.25
CA ARG A 248 3.04 23.62 -2.31
C ARG A 248 3.98 22.65 -3.05
N ILE A 249 4.51 23.11 -4.18
CA ILE A 249 5.55 22.43 -4.95
C ILE A 249 6.70 23.41 -5.12
N GLU A 250 7.91 22.96 -4.80
CA GLU A 250 9.13 23.74 -4.98
C GLU A 250 10.01 23.09 -6.04
N GLU A 251 10.38 23.85 -7.06
CA GLU A 251 11.32 23.39 -8.08
C GLU A 251 12.73 23.24 -7.49
N GLY A 252 13.45 22.23 -7.94
CA GLY A 252 14.77 21.90 -7.43
C GLY A 252 15.45 20.80 -8.23
N GLU A 253 16.63 20.39 -7.77
CA GLU A 253 17.45 19.38 -8.41
C GLU A 253 18.00 18.38 -7.38
N PHE A 254 18.22 17.15 -7.82
CA PHE A 254 18.89 16.12 -7.05
C PHE A 254 20.24 15.82 -7.72
N SER A 255 21.33 16.09 -6.99
CA SER A 255 22.69 15.75 -7.40
C SER A 255 23.19 14.54 -6.61
N TYR A 256 23.60 13.48 -7.31
CA TYR A 256 24.13 12.29 -6.64
C TYR A 256 25.44 12.57 -5.91
N ALA A 257 26.32 13.39 -6.49
CA ALA A 257 27.58 13.76 -5.84
C ALA A 257 27.36 14.51 -4.51
N ALA A 258 26.39 15.43 -4.47
CA ALA A 258 26.03 16.13 -3.24
C ALA A 258 25.48 15.15 -2.18
N TYR A 259 24.56 14.27 -2.60
CA TYR A 259 24.02 13.22 -1.73
C TYR A 259 25.11 12.28 -1.18
N GLU A 260 26.02 11.82 -2.03
CA GLU A 260 27.13 10.95 -1.64
C GLU A 260 28.07 11.65 -0.64
N ALA A 261 28.35 12.94 -0.84
CA ALA A 261 29.13 13.75 0.10
C ALA A 261 28.43 13.89 1.46
N GLU A 262 27.11 14.12 1.49
CA GLU A 262 26.33 14.16 2.73
C GLU A 262 26.35 12.82 3.48
N LEU A 263 26.24 11.70 2.76
CA LEU A 263 26.38 10.37 3.35
C LEU A 263 27.75 10.15 3.98
N ALA A 264 28.82 10.55 3.29
CA ALA A 264 30.19 10.43 3.79
C ALA A 264 30.39 11.29 5.04
N ALA A 265 29.90 12.54 5.03
CA ALA A 265 29.98 13.45 6.17
C ALA A 265 29.24 12.93 7.41
N ASN A 266 28.16 12.16 7.22
CA ASN A 266 27.32 11.64 8.30
C ASN A 266 27.51 10.15 8.58
N ALA A 267 28.55 9.52 8.01
CA ALA A 267 28.71 8.06 7.99
C ALA A 267 28.66 7.42 9.39
N ALA A 268 29.28 8.05 10.39
CA ALA A 268 29.28 7.55 11.77
C ALA A 268 27.87 7.53 12.40
N SER A 269 27.12 8.64 12.28
CA SER A 269 25.75 8.75 12.80
C SER A 269 24.81 7.78 12.07
N ILE A 270 24.94 7.67 10.75
CA ILE A 270 24.19 6.71 9.93
C ILE A 270 24.50 5.26 10.35
N GLY A 271 25.78 4.95 10.58
CA GLY A 271 26.22 3.62 11.02
C GLY A 271 25.64 3.23 12.37
N ALA A 272 25.71 4.14 13.35
CA ALA A 272 25.14 3.92 14.68
C ALA A 272 23.62 3.68 14.63
N PHE A 273 22.89 4.48 13.85
CA PHE A 273 21.45 4.28 13.64
C PHE A 273 21.14 2.91 13.04
N LYS A 274 21.83 2.54 11.94
CA LYS A 274 21.63 1.26 11.27
C LYS A 274 21.94 0.07 12.16
N GLN A 275 22.99 0.15 12.98
CA GLN A 275 23.33 -0.92 13.92
C GLN A 275 22.22 -1.12 14.95
N LYS A 276 21.69 -0.03 15.53
CA LYS A 276 20.57 -0.09 16.47
C LYS A 276 19.31 -0.69 15.80
N GLN A 277 18.98 -0.22 14.61
CA GLN A 277 17.83 -0.70 13.84
C GLN A 277 17.96 -2.20 13.51
N GLN A 278 19.14 -2.65 13.06
CA GLN A 278 19.38 -4.05 12.71
C GLN A 278 19.24 -4.97 13.93
N ALA A 279 19.76 -4.57 15.09
CA ALA A 279 19.62 -5.34 16.32
C ALA A 279 18.14 -5.46 16.77
N ALA A 280 17.36 -4.39 16.62
CA ALA A 280 15.93 -4.41 16.88
C ALA A 280 15.16 -5.31 15.90
N PHE A 281 15.50 -5.25 14.62
CA PHE A 281 14.91 -6.10 13.58
C PHE A 281 15.17 -7.59 13.85
N GLU A 282 16.39 -7.94 14.24
CA GLU A 282 16.77 -9.31 14.58
C GLU A 282 16.04 -9.82 15.82
N THR A 283 15.98 -9.00 16.87
CA THR A 283 15.21 -9.30 18.09
C THR A 283 13.74 -9.56 17.77
N GLU A 284 13.11 -8.67 16.98
CA GLU A 284 11.71 -8.82 16.58
C GLU A 284 11.47 -10.10 15.78
N ARG A 285 12.36 -10.42 14.83
CA ARG A 285 12.26 -11.63 14.02
C ARG A 285 12.43 -12.91 14.85
N LEU A 286 13.32 -12.92 15.83
CA LEU A 286 13.51 -14.04 16.75
C LEU A 286 12.26 -14.28 17.59
N ARG A 287 11.68 -13.22 18.14
CA ARG A 287 10.42 -13.29 18.89
C ARG A 287 9.28 -13.90 18.05
N TRP A 288 9.21 -13.60 16.76
CA TRP A 288 8.20 -14.21 15.88
C TRP A 288 8.41 -15.72 15.73
N LYS A 289 9.66 -16.17 15.58
CA LYS A 289 9.98 -17.60 15.48
C LYS A 289 9.61 -18.34 16.77
N GLU A 290 9.95 -17.77 17.91
CA GLU A 290 9.63 -18.33 19.23
C GLU A 290 8.11 -18.45 19.45
N GLN A 291 7.33 -17.54 18.87
CA GLN A 291 5.87 -17.53 18.93
C GLN A 291 5.20 -18.29 17.77
N GLY A 292 5.96 -18.87 16.84
CA GLY A 292 5.43 -19.56 15.65
C GLY A 292 4.70 -18.65 14.65
N LEU A 293 5.02 -17.35 14.63
CA LEU A 293 4.41 -16.32 13.77
C LEU A 293 5.18 -16.09 12.46
N ASP A 294 6.33 -16.73 12.27
CA ASP A 294 7.17 -16.59 11.08
C ASP A 294 6.64 -17.36 9.86
N SER A 295 5.67 -18.25 10.07
CA SER A 295 4.88 -18.88 9.02
C SER A 295 3.38 -18.68 9.27
N PHE A 296 2.61 -18.58 8.19
CA PHE A 296 1.16 -18.53 8.26
C PHE A 296 0.59 -19.27 7.05
N ILE A 297 -0.23 -20.27 7.31
CA ILE A 297 -0.97 -21.00 6.28
C ILE A 297 -2.40 -20.49 6.38
N VAL A 298 -2.90 -19.93 5.27
CA VAL A 298 -4.31 -19.53 5.18
C VAL A 298 -5.15 -20.79 5.29
N ASN A 299 -5.95 -20.90 6.33
CA ASN A 299 -6.83 -22.03 6.50
C ASN A 299 -8.04 -21.85 5.57
N GLU A 300 -7.97 -22.44 4.38
CA GLU A 300 -9.12 -22.57 3.46
C GLU A 300 -10.17 -23.57 3.99
N GLY A 301 -9.97 -24.10 5.21
CA GLY A 301 -10.83 -25.05 5.87
C GLY A 301 -12.27 -24.56 5.92
N VAL A 302 -13.10 -25.24 5.13
CA VAL A 302 -14.53 -25.10 5.22
C VAL A 302 -14.97 -25.77 6.51
N GLY A 303 -15.58 -25.01 7.43
CA GLY A 303 -16.29 -25.60 8.55
C GLY A 303 -17.40 -26.56 8.07
N PRO A 304 -17.96 -27.40 8.97
CA PRO A 304 -19.18 -28.12 8.65
C PRO A 304 -20.23 -27.13 8.14
N GLY A 305 -20.97 -27.55 7.10
CA GLY A 305 -21.96 -26.70 6.45
C GLY A 305 -22.95 -26.16 7.47
N LEU A 306 -23.40 -24.93 7.25
CA LEU A 306 -24.39 -24.24 8.08
C LEU A 306 -25.84 -24.71 7.78
N GLY A 307 -25.97 -25.87 7.14
CA GLY A 307 -27.23 -26.55 6.95
C GLY A 307 -27.78 -27.09 8.27
N GLY A 308 -29.10 -27.04 8.41
CA GLY A 308 -29.87 -27.52 9.56
C GLY A 308 -31.35 -27.18 9.38
N ASP A 309 -32.23 -27.89 10.07
CA ASP A 309 -33.68 -27.73 9.93
C ASP A 309 -34.11 -26.28 10.14
N ILE A 310 -34.92 -25.75 9.22
CA ILE A 310 -35.55 -24.45 9.36
C ILE A 310 -36.92 -24.71 10.02
N PRO A 311 -37.22 -24.11 11.18
CA PRO A 311 -38.52 -24.30 11.84
C PRO A 311 -39.69 -23.91 10.95
N GLU A 312 -40.86 -24.52 11.19
CA GLU A 312 -42.10 -24.16 10.50
C GLU A 312 -42.44 -22.68 10.75
N GLY A 313 -42.87 -21.96 9.70
CA GLY A 313 -43.10 -20.51 9.75
C GLY A 313 -41.81 -19.66 9.70
N CYS A 314 -40.65 -20.27 9.47
CA CYS A 314 -39.39 -19.57 9.29
C CYS A 314 -38.79 -19.83 7.89
N PHE A 315 -37.89 -18.93 7.47
CA PHE A 315 -37.08 -19.09 6.26
C PHE A 315 -35.62 -18.74 6.52
N GLY A 316 -34.72 -19.38 5.77
CA GLY A 316 -33.28 -19.17 5.85
C GLY A 316 -32.82 -18.08 4.89
N VAL A 317 -31.89 -17.25 5.34
CA VAL A 317 -31.12 -16.35 4.49
C VAL A 317 -29.72 -16.92 4.31
N GLU A 318 -29.42 -17.33 3.08
CA GLU A 318 -28.21 -18.04 2.71
C GLU A 318 -27.12 -17.10 2.19
N SER A 319 -25.86 -17.53 2.31
CA SER A 319 -24.78 -16.94 1.55
C SER A 319 -24.85 -17.35 0.08
N ALA A 320 -24.82 -16.38 -0.85
CA ALA A 320 -24.71 -16.67 -2.28
C ALA A 320 -23.29 -17.05 -2.73
N VAL A 321 -22.26 -16.78 -1.90
CA VAL A 321 -20.85 -16.93 -2.26
C VAL A 321 -20.05 -17.62 -1.14
N PRO A 322 -18.96 -18.33 -1.45
CA PRO A 322 -18.01 -18.75 -0.43
C PRO A 322 -17.23 -17.54 0.08
N GLY A 323 -16.94 -17.45 1.37
CA GLY A 323 -16.18 -16.32 1.93
C GLY A 323 -16.06 -16.34 3.45
N ASN A 324 -15.53 -15.27 4.03
CA ASN A 324 -15.44 -15.08 5.48
C ASN A 324 -16.49 -14.07 5.95
N ILE A 325 -17.25 -14.37 7.01
CA ILE A 325 -18.21 -13.41 7.57
C ILE A 325 -17.44 -12.29 8.27
N TRP A 326 -17.58 -11.07 7.77
CA TRP A 326 -16.99 -9.91 8.40
C TRP A 326 -17.84 -9.36 9.54
N LYS A 327 -19.12 -9.14 9.29
CA LYS A 327 -20.04 -8.59 10.27
C LYS A 327 -21.39 -9.29 10.20
N VAL A 328 -22.00 -9.44 11.36
CA VAL A 328 -23.44 -9.64 11.50
C VAL A 328 -24.00 -8.33 12.02
N LEU A 329 -24.98 -7.75 11.31
CA LEU A 329 -25.53 -6.42 11.55
C LEU A 329 -26.87 -6.45 12.29
N VAL A 330 -27.33 -7.65 12.64
CA VAL A 330 -28.61 -7.87 13.31
C VAL A 330 -28.45 -8.75 14.53
N GLU A 331 -29.36 -8.61 15.49
CA GLU A 331 -29.40 -9.40 16.71
C GLU A 331 -30.62 -10.33 16.73
N GLN A 332 -30.52 -11.42 17.50
CA GLN A 332 -31.67 -12.32 17.69
C GLN A 332 -32.83 -11.57 18.34
N GLY A 333 -34.04 -11.74 17.80
CA GLY A 333 -35.26 -11.03 18.19
C GLY A 333 -35.47 -9.70 17.46
N GLN A 334 -34.54 -9.24 16.63
CA GLN A 334 -34.70 -8.01 15.85
C GLN A 334 -35.65 -8.22 14.67
N THR A 335 -36.60 -7.30 14.48
CA THR A 335 -37.42 -7.23 13.27
C THR A 335 -36.65 -6.54 12.15
N VAL A 336 -36.70 -7.11 10.94
CA VAL A 336 -36.04 -6.60 9.72
C VAL A 336 -37.05 -6.49 8.58
N ALA A 337 -36.84 -5.54 7.68
CA ALA A 337 -37.59 -5.38 6.44
C ALA A 337 -36.92 -6.11 5.27
N SER A 338 -37.67 -6.36 4.20
CA SER A 338 -37.09 -6.82 2.94
C SER A 338 -36.07 -5.80 2.42
N GLY A 339 -34.89 -6.28 2.07
CA GLY A 339 -33.74 -5.47 1.63
C GLY A 339 -32.76 -5.09 2.75
N ASP A 340 -33.12 -5.25 4.03
CA ASP A 340 -32.22 -4.94 5.14
C ASP A 340 -30.98 -5.84 5.09
N THR A 341 -29.80 -5.25 5.33
CA THR A 341 -28.54 -6.00 5.36
C THR A 341 -28.37 -6.70 6.69
N LEU A 342 -28.29 -8.04 6.66
CA LEU A 342 -28.19 -8.90 7.84
C LEU A 342 -26.74 -9.20 8.20
N ALA A 343 -25.89 -9.41 7.18
CA ALA A 343 -24.49 -9.72 7.35
C ALA A 343 -23.66 -9.20 6.17
N ILE A 344 -22.34 -9.10 6.35
CA ILE A 344 -21.38 -8.75 5.31
C ILE A 344 -20.35 -9.87 5.21
N ILE A 345 -20.13 -10.39 4.01
CA ILE A 345 -19.14 -11.43 3.70
C ILE A 345 -17.99 -10.81 2.92
N GLU A 346 -16.76 -11.13 3.29
CA GLU A 346 -15.61 -10.94 2.43
C GLU A 346 -15.43 -12.17 1.52
N SER A 347 -15.56 -11.97 0.22
CA SER A 347 -15.31 -13.00 -0.79
C SER A 347 -14.59 -12.41 -1.98
N MET A 348 -13.56 -13.10 -2.48
CA MET A 348 -12.79 -12.66 -3.64
C MET A 348 -12.29 -11.20 -3.53
N LYS A 349 -11.93 -10.76 -2.31
CA LYS A 349 -11.49 -9.39 -1.99
C LYS A 349 -12.58 -8.31 -2.14
N MET A 350 -13.85 -8.71 -2.15
CA MET A 350 -15.00 -7.84 -2.18
C MET A 350 -15.88 -8.06 -0.95
N GLU A 351 -16.56 -6.99 -0.53
CA GLU A 351 -17.62 -7.07 0.48
C GLU A 351 -18.96 -7.34 -0.21
N ILE A 352 -19.65 -8.36 0.25
CA ILE A 352 -20.95 -8.78 -0.28
C ILE A 352 -21.95 -8.73 0.87
N ASN A 353 -22.95 -7.85 0.72
CA ASN A 353 -24.06 -7.73 1.65
C ASN A 353 -25.01 -8.92 1.48
N VAL A 354 -25.30 -9.59 2.58
CA VAL A 354 -26.37 -10.59 2.66
C VAL A 354 -27.62 -9.86 3.17
N THR A 355 -28.68 -9.86 2.36
CA THR A 355 -29.90 -9.08 2.63
C THR A 355 -31.10 -9.98 2.87
N ALA A 356 -32.06 -9.50 3.67
CA ALA A 356 -33.33 -10.19 3.86
C ALA A 356 -34.18 -10.11 2.60
N HIS A 357 -34.66 -11.24 2.08
CA HIS A 357 -35.54 -11.24 0.91
C HIS A 357 -37.00 -10.88 1.26
N ALA A 358 -37.41 -11.09 2.52
CA ALA A 358 -38.72 -10.73 3.05
C ALA A 358 -38.57 -10.14 4.47
N ALA A 359 -39.61 -9.44 4.94
CA ALA A 359 -39.65 -8.98 6.32
C ALA A 359 -39.77 -10.17 7.28
N GLY A 360 -39.16 -10.06 8.45
CA GLY A 360 -39.05 -11.18 9.39
C GLY A 360 -38.48 -10.75 10.74
N THR A 361 -38.65 -11.58 11.74
CA THR A 361 -37.96 -11.42 13.04
C THR A 361 -36.81 -12.40 13.12
N VAL A 362 -35.60 -11.93 13.46
CA VAL A 362 -34.39 -12.75 13.53
C VAL A 362 -34.55 -13.83 14.60
N ARG A 363 -34.73 -15.07 14.16
CA ARG A 363 -34.95 -16.22 15.04
C ARG A 363 -33.65 -16.86 15.47
N ASP A 364 -32.69 -16.99 14.56
CA ASP A 364 -31.43 -17.69 14.79
C ASP A 364 -30.29 -17.08 13.96
N LEU A 365 -29.10 -17.00 14.56
CA LEU A 365 -27.86 -16.55 13.94
C LEU A 365 -26.89 -17.72 13.92
N ARG A 366 -26.84 -18.43 12.79
CA ARG A 366 -26.08 -19.69 12.67
C ARG A 366 -24.59 -19.48 12.48
N ALA A 367 -24.20 -18.27 12.10
CA ALA A 367 -22.81 -17.92 11.80
C ALA A 367 -22.45 -16.54 12.36
N GLY A 368 -21.23 -16.40 12.85
CA GLY A 368 -20.70 -15.17 13.43
C GLY A 368 -19.45 -14.65 12.70
N PRO A 369 -18.98 -13.44 13.05
CA PRO A 369 -17.77 -12.85 12.48
C PRO A 369 -16.55 -13.79 12.54
N GLY A 370 -15.73 -13.77 11.48
CA GLY A 370 -14.53 -14.61 11.33
C GLY A 370 -14.79 -16.03 10.81
N ARG A 371 -16.05 -16.47 10.70
CA ARG A 371 -16.39 -17.82 10.20
C ARG A 371 -16.33 -17.88 8.67
N ASN A 372 -15.67 -18.91 8.13
CA ASN A 372 -15.75 -19.25 6.71
C ASN A 372 -17.08 -19.94 6.37
N VAL A 373 -17.68 -19.55 5.25
CA VAL A 373 -18.96 -20.06 4.73
C VAL A 373 -18.86 -20.44 3.26
N LYS A 374 -19.75 -21.32 2.81
CA LYS A 374 -19.96 -21.70 1.40
C LYS A 374 -21.15 -20.97 0.80
N ALA A 375 -21.24 -20.99 -0.52
CA ALA A 375 -22.52 -20.73 -1.17
C ALA A 375 -23.55 -21.78 -0.71
N GLY A 376 -24.75 -21.32 -0.34
CA GLY A 376 -25.85 -22.13 0.20
C GLY A 376 -25.85 -22.32 1.72
N ASP A 377 -24.84 -21.82 2.43
CA ASP A 377 -24.84 -21.88 3.90
C ASP A 377 -25.88 -20.90 4.49
N VAL A 378 -26.80 -21.39 5.32
CA VAL A 378 -27.83 -20.57 5.99
C VAL A 378 -27.18 -19.78 7.14
N LEU A 379 -27.16 -18.45 7.03
CA LEU A 379 -26.49 -17.59 8.00
C LEU A 379 -27.45 -17.11 9.10
N VAL A 380 -28.66 -16.75 8.68
CA VAL A 380 -29.71 -16.18 9.53
C VAL A 380 -31.02 -16.91 9.24
N VAL A 381 -31.79 -17.21 10.28
CA VAL A 381 -33.17 -17.70 10.13
C VAL A 381 -34.11 -16.59 10.58
N LEU A 382 -35.08 -16.25 9.74
CA LEU A 382 -36.12 -15.27 10.03
C LEU A 382 -37.46 -15.97 10.24
N GLU A 383 -38.21 -15.56 11.25
CA GLU A 383 -39.62 -15.93 11.48
C GLU A 383 -40.52 -14.96 10.72
N GLU A 384 -41.47 -15.47 9.93
CA GLU A 384 -42.41 -14.66 9.15
C GLU A 384 -43.28 -13.79 10.07
N ILE A 385 -43.63 -12.57 9.62
CA ILE A 385 -44.47 -11.61 10.36
C ILE A 385 -45.77 -11.34 9.61
#